data_AF-A0A962F469-F1
#
_entry.id   AF-A0A962F469-F1
#
_cell.length_a   1.000
_cell.length_b   1.000
_cell.length_c   1.000
_cell.angle_alpha   90.00
_cell.angle_beta   90.00
_cell.angle_gamma   90.00
#
_symmetry.space_group_name_H-M   'P 1'
#
loop_
_entity.id
_entity.type
_entity.pdbx_description
1 polymer ?
#
loop_
_entity_poly.entity_id
_entity_poly.type
_entity_poly.pdbx_seq_one_letter_code
_entity_poly.pdbx_strand_id
1 'polypeptide(L)'
;MPDADKSDKQQRTQAPGVAAEEAAAMPRKRRSRLRGKVVLAVFAAVATALLATNWHLVTGTLEERRIAATRAKHRGLWAIGRQLPGTPDLQALDKRLDDGGFDLKQPILMRIFKREFELEVWKARDGRYHHFATYPICRWAGRLGPKLAEGDKQTPEGFYAVGKSQLNPASRWHRSFNLGFPNLFDRAHGRTGSFLMVHGGCGSVGCYAMTDDVIDEIWRLVTAAIGNGQKRFQVQAFPFRMTQENLAAKSGDPLYAFWRSLKSGADLFEQTGLPPRVRVCKGQYVFLPGRNIDAGAVPAIATCGGSNARDSGRDS
;
A
#
# COMPACT_ATOMS: atom_id res chain seq x y z
N MET A 1 -27.09 -62.17 59.59
CA MET A 1 -26.10 -63.18 59.13
C MET A 1 -24.82 -62.43 58.79
N PRO A 2 -23.66 -62.92 59.24
CA PRO A 2 -23.07 -62.46 60.51
C PRO A 2 -21.67 -61.84 60.36
N ASP A 3 -21.23 -61.19 61.44
CA ASP A 3 -19.91 -61.24 62.10
C ASP A 3 -18.64 -60.92 61.27
N ALA A 4 -17.56 -60.35 61.80
CA ALA A 4 -17.08 -60.04 63.15
C ALA A 4 -15.86 -59.09 62.91
N ASP A 5 -15.68 -58.00 63.64
CA ASP A 5 -15.13 -57.93 65.00
C ASP A 5 -13.58 -57.89 65.05
N LYS A 6 -13.12 -57.04 65.99
CA LYS A 6 -11.83 -56.96 66.69
C LYS A 6 -10.76 -56.00 66.15
N SER A 7 -10.58 -54.84 66.79
CA SER A 7 -9.83 -54.59 68.06
C SER A 7 -8.36 -54.35 67.74
N ASP A 8 -7.55 -53.50 68.36
CA ASP A 8 -7.61 -52.62 69.52
C ASP A 8 -6.19 -51.99 69.57
N LYS A 9 -6.07 -50.72 69.99
CA LYS A 9 -5.02 -50.23 70.91
C LYS A 9 -5.05 -48.71 71.04
N GLN A 10 -5.73 -48.32 72.11
CA GLN A 10 -5.47 -47.22 73.06
C GLN A 10 -4.22 -46.34 72.81
N GLN A 11 -4.38 -45.02 72.95
CA GLN A 11 -3.96 -44.33 74.19
C GLN A 11 -4.39 -42.85 74.28
N ARG A 12 -5.22 -42.61 75.31
CA ARG A 12 -5.15 -41.55 76.33
C ARG A 12 -5.40 -40.08 75.94
N THR A 13 -6.59 -39.65 76.35
CA THR A 13 -7.10 -38.28 76.50
C THR A 13 -6.43 -37.50 77.64
N GLN A 14 -6.12 -36.23 77.37
CA GLN A 14 -5.98 -35.14 78.33
C GLN A 14 -6.69 -33.90 77.76
N ALA A 15 -7.63 -33.32 78.50
CA ALA A 15 -7.99 -31.90 78.41
C ALA A 15 -7.21 -31.18 79.53
N PRO A 16 -6.81 -29.89 79.45
CA PRO A 16 -7.72 -28.76 79.18
C PRO A 16 -7.10 -27.51 78.47
N GLY A 17 -7.93 -26.51 78.15
CA GLY A 17 -7.57 -25.08 78.32
C GLY A 17 -6.97 -24.28 77.14
N VAL A 18 -7.74 -23.27 76.71
CA VAL A 18 -7.37 -21.88 76.34
C VAL A 18 -6.05 -21.61 75.58
N ALA A 19 -6.14 -21.15 74.32
CA ALA A 19 -5.26 -20.12 73.76
C ALA A 19 -5.86 -19.54 72.46
N ALA A 20 -6.25 -18.26 72.51
CA ALA A 20 -6.48 -17.43 71.34
C ALA A 20 -5.28 -16.49 71.20
N GLU A 21 -4.45 -16.67 70.18
CA GLU A 21 -3.51 -15.70 69.57
C GLU A 21 -2.72 -16.51 68.51
N GLU A 22 -2.33 -16.05 67.32
CA GLU A 22 -2.01 -14.72 66.84
C GLU A 22 -1.93 -14.80 65.31
N ALA A 23 -2.68 -13.95 64.58
CA ALA A 23 -2.55 -13.83 63.13
C ALA A 23 -1.31 -12.98 62.80
N ALA A 24 -0.26 -13.59 62.26
CA ALA A 24 0.97 -12.90 61.85
C ALA A 24 0.70 -11.83 60.79
N ALA A 25 0.59 -10.57 61.22
CA ALA A 25 0.50 -9.39 60.37
C ALA A 25 1.87 -9.06 59.78
N MET A 26 2.02 -9.24 58.46
CA MET A 26 3.22 -8.83 57.73
C MET A 26 3.44 -7.30 57.88
N PRO A 27 4.64 -6.82 58.27
CA PRO A 27 4.84 -5.41 58.63
C PRO A 27 4.57 -4.47 57.44
N ARG A 28 3.78 -3.41 57.67
CA ARG A 28 3.33 -2.41 56.68
C ARG A 28 4.43 -1.91 55.71
N LYS A 29 5.67 -1.75 56.20
CA LYS A 29 6.85 -1.35 55.40
C LYS A 29 7.22 -2.34 54.29
N ARG A 30 6.97 -3.63 54.50
CA ARG A 30 7.30 -4.70 53.53
C ARG A 30 6.25 -4.76 52.41
N ARG A 31 4.97 -4.50 52.74
CA ARG A 31 3.87 -4.37 51.76
C ARG A 31 4.00 -3.12 50.87
N SER A 32 4.46 -1.97 51.40
CA SER A 32 4.65 -0.77 50.57
C SER A 32 5.81 -0.91 49.58
N ARG A 33 6.94 -1.50 50.01
CA ARG A 33 8.07 -1.82 49.13
C ARG A 33 7.70 -2.83 48.04
N LEU A 34 6.88 -3.83 48.36
CA LEU A 34 6.41 -4.80 47.37
C LEU A 34 5.45 -4.17 46.35
N ARG A 35 4.51 -3.33 46.80
CA ARG A 35 3.64 -2.54 45.90
C ARG A 35 4.45 -1.61 44.98
N GLY A 36 5.46 -0.93 45.52
CA GLY A 36 6.36 -0.09 44.71
C GLY A 36 7.10 -0.87 43.62
N LYS A 37 7.61 -2.06 43.93
CA LYS A 37 8.26 -2.94 42.94
C LYS A 37 7.31 -3.46 41.88
N VAL A 38 6.07 -3.82 42.24
CA VAL A 38 5.05 -4.28 41.28
C VAL A 38 4.64 -3.15 40.34
N VAL A 39 4.40 -1.94 40.87
CA VAL A 39 4.07 -0.76 40.06
C VAL A 39 5.21 -0.44 39.08
N LEU A 40 6.47 -0.43 39.55
CA LEU A 40 7.64 -0.19 38.70
C LEU A 40 7.78 -1.25 37.60
N ALA A 41 7.54 -2.53 37.93
CA ALA A 41 7.60 -3.63 36.96
C ALA A 41 6.49 -3.53 35.90
N VAL A 42 5.27 -3.11 36.29
CA VAL A 42 4.17 -2.86 35.33
C VAL A 42 4.52 -1.67 34.42
N PHE A 43 5.02 -0.56 34.98
CA PHE A 43 5.47 0.57 34.16
C PHE A 43 6.61 0.18 33.21
N ALA A 44 7.59 -0.59 33.66
CA ALA A 44 8.67 -1.09 32.82
C ALA A 44 8.15 -2.00 31.71
N ALA A 45 7.22 -2.92 32.01
CA ALA A 45 6.62 -3.81 31.02
C ALA A 45 5.79 -3.03 29.98
N VAL A 46 4.99 -2.04 30.41
CA VAL A 46 4.23 -1.16 29.53
C VAL A 46 5.17 -0.31 28.67
N ALA A 47 6.23 0.28 29.25
CA ALA A 47 7.22 1.06 28.52
C ALA A 47 7.98 0.19 27.50
N THR A 48 8.34 -1.04 27.84
CA THR A 48 9.05 -1.96 26.95
C THR A 48 8.12 -2.44 25.82
N ALA A 49 6.85 -2.73 26.13
CA ALA A 49 5.85 -3.05 25.12
C ALA A 49 5.62 -1.87 24.17
N LEU A 50 5.47 -0.65 24.71
CA LEU A 50 5.33 0.57 23.92
C LEU A 50 6.59 0.84 23.07
N LEU A 51 7.79 0.65 23.61
CA LEU A 51 9.04 0.82 22.87
C LEU A 51 9.21 -0.25 21.79
N ALA A 52 8.81 -1.50 22.03
CA ALA A 52 8.86 -2.58 21.04
C ALA A 52 7.84 -2.36 19.92
N THR A 53 6.60 -1.97 20.24
CA THR A 53 5.57 -1.68 19.23
C THR A 53 5.85 -0.41 18.44
N ASN A 54 6.54 0.55 19.05
CA ASN A 54 6.87 1.84 18.44
C ASN A 54 8.37 1.99 18.12
N TRP A 55 9.12 0.89 18.04
CA TRP A 55 10.58 0.91 17.83
C TRP A 55 10.96 1.66 16.55
N HIS A 56 10.16 1.49 15.50
CA HIS A 56 10.28 2.21 14.23
C HIS A 56 10.09 3.74 14.35
N LEU A 57 9.41 4.25 15.39
CA LEU A 57 9.32 5.68 15.67
C LEU A 57 10.60 6.23 16.31
N VAL A 58 11.43 5.39 16.91
CA VAL A 58 12.69 5.76 17.55
C VAL A 58 13.88 5.57 16.59
N THR A 59 13.84 4.53 15.74
CA THR A 59 14.94 4.18 14.81
C THR A 59 14.66 4.44 13.34
N GLY A 60 13.42 4.75 12.96
CA GLY A 60 13.03 4.97 11.57
C GLY A 60 13.51 6.31 11.02
N THR A 61 13.77 6.33 9.71
CA THR A 61 14.14 7.57 9.01
C THR A 61 13.02 8.61 9.11
N LEU A 62 13.33 9.91 8.94
CA LEU A 62 12.31 10.96 8.91
C LEU A 62 11.22 10.68 7.86
N GLU A 63 11.59 10.07 6.74
CA GLU A 63 10.65 9.69 5.68
C GLU A 63 9.69 8.57 6.12
N GLU A 64 10.19 7.53 6.78
CA GLU A 64 9.36 6.45 7.32
C GLU A 64 8.38 6.98 8.38
N ARG A 65 8.84 7.90 9.24
CA ARG A 65 7.98 8.56 10.25
C ARG A 65 6.88 9.40 9.59
N ARG A 66 7.21 10.18 8.55
CA ARG A 66 6.22 10.95 7.77
C ARG A 66 5.20 10.04 7.11
N ILE A 67 5.64 8.96 6.47
CA ILE A 67 4.77 7.96 5.84
C ILE A 67 3.82 7.34 6.88
N ALA A 68 4.33 6.97 8.05
CA ALA A 68 3.52 6.41 9.14
C ALA A 68 2.49 7.43 9.66
N ALA A 69 2.90 8.69 9.85
CA ALA A 69 2.01 9.77 10.27
C ALA A 69 0.89 10.03 9.26
N THR A 70 1.21 10.08 7.96
CA THR A 70 0.21 10.26 6.90
C THR A 70 -0.79 9.11 6.89
N ARG A 71 -0.34 7.85 7.01
CA ARG A 71 -1.24 6.68 7.12
C ARG A 71 -2.17 6.78 8.33
N ALA A 72 -1.64 7.17 9.49
CA ALA A 72 -2.44 7.32 10.69
C ALA A 72 -3.49 8.42 10.53
N LYS A 73 -3.10 9.57 9.96
CA LYS A 73 -4.00 10.70 9.67
C LYS A 73 -5.10 10.29 8.68
N HIS A 74 -4.74 9.69 7.55
CA HIS A 74 -5.72 9.29 6.53
C HIS A 74 -6.69 8.25 7.09
N ARG A 75 -6.19 7.25 7.82
CA ARG A 75 -7.05 6.25 8.48
C ARG A 75 -7.99 6.89 9.49
N GLY A 76 -7.51 7.84 10.29
CA GLY A 76 -8.33 8.55 11.26
C GLY A 76 -9.46 9.35 10.61
N LEU A 77 -9.16 10.10 9.54
CA LEU A 77 -10.15 10.87 8.78
C LEU A 77 -11.19 9.96 8.13
N TRP A 78 -10.75 8.90 7.46
CA TRP A 78 -11.63 7.91 6.84
C TRP A 78 -12.54 7.24 7.89
N ALA A 79 -12.01 6.88 9.06
CA ALA A 79 -12.78 6.22 10.12
C ALA A 79 -13.91 7.09 10.70
N ILE A 80 -13.80 8.41 10.61
CA ILE A 80 -14.85 9.35 11.04
C ILE A 80 -15.69 9.89 9.87
N GLY A 81 -15.60 9.26 8.69
CA GLY A 81 -16.37 9.65 7.49
C GLY A 81 -15.94 10.98 6.87
N ARG A 82 -14.74 11.48 7.18
CA ARG A 82 -14.20 12.70 6.56
C ARG A 82 -13.40 12.36 5.32
N GLN A 83 -13.61 13.16 4.27
CA GLN A 83 -12.78 13.10 3.07
C GLN A 83 -11.31 13.39 3.39
N LEU A 84 -10.42 12.73 2.65
CA LEU A 84 -8.99 12.95 2.77
C LEU A 84 -8.62 14.33 2.20
N PRO A 85 -7.61 15.01 2.77
CA PRO A 85 -7.15 16.28 2.22
C PRO A 85 -6.66 16.09 0.78
N GLY A 86 -6.99 17.05 -0.10
CA GLY A 86 -6.65 16.97 -1.52
C GLY A 86 -7.61 16.10 -2.35
N THR A 87 -8.67 15.54 -1.76
CA THR A 87 -9.75 14.92 -2.55
C THR A 87 -10.41 15.99 -3.40
N PRO A 88 -10.52 15.83 -4.74
CA PRO A 88 -11.24 16.78 -5.58
C PRO A 88 -12.73 16.75 -5.25
N ASP A 89 -13.48 17.76 -5.70
CA ASP A 89 -14.94 17.71 -5.60
C ASP A 89 -15.49 16.58 -6.48
N LEU A 90 -15.83 15.46 -5.82
CA LEU A 90 -16.32 14.24 -6.46
C LEU A 90 -17.76 14.39 -6.97
N GLN A 91 -18.51 15.40 -6.50
CA GLN A 91 -19.86 15.69 -7.00
C GLN A 91 -19.82 16.53 -8.28
N ALA A 92 -18.70 17.20 -8.54
CA ALA A 92 -18.51 18.09 -9.69
C ALA A 92 -17.67 17.44 -10.81
N LEU A 93 -17.69 16.11 -10.97
CA LEU A 93 -16.88 15.43 -11.99
C LEU A 93 -17.08 16.01 -13.40
N ASP A 94 -18.34 16.14 -13.82
CA ASP A 94 -18.66 16.58 -15.18
C ASP A 94 -18.18 18.03 -15.40
N LYS A 95 -18.37 18.90 -14.41
CA LYS A 95 -17.82 20.26 -14.43
C LYS A 95 -16.28 20.27 -14.50
N ARG A 96 -15.59 19.43 -13.73
CA ARG A 96 -14.12 19.35 -13.76
C ARG A 96 -13.59 18.83 -15.09
N LEU A 97 -14.32 17.92 -15.72
CA LEU A 97 -14.02 17.45 -17.08
C LEU A 97 -14.15 18.62 -18.07
N ASP A 98 -15.28 19.33 -18.04
CA ASP A 98 -15.55 20.47 -18.92
C ASP A 98 -14.52 21.60 -18.76
N ASP A 99 -14.24 22.02 -17.51
CA ASP A 99 -13.24 23.05 -17.20
C ASP A 99 -11.84 22.65 -17.68
N GLY A 100 -11.54 21.35 -17.68
CA GLY A 100 -10.28 20.78 -18.19
C GLY A 100 -10.29 20.49 -19.69
N GLY A 101 -11.39 20.73 -20.41
CA GLY A 101 -11.54 20.37 -21.83
C GLY A 101 -11.43 18.87 -22.08
N PHE A 102 -11.89 18.05 -21.14
CA PHE A 102 -11.85 16.60 -21.22
C PHE A 102 -13.23 16.00 -21.41
N ASP A 103 -13.29 14.85 -22.08
CA ASP A 103 -14.50 14.01 -22.15
C ASP A 103 -14.30 12.76 -21.29
N LEU A 104 -15.37 12.32 -20.61
CA LEU A 104 -15.33 11.17 -19.70
C LEU A 104 -14.71 9.91 -20.36
N LYS A 105 -14.99 9.67 -21.64
CA LYS A 105 -14.61 8.48 -22.42
C LYS A 105 -13.22 8.55 -23.05
N GLN A 106 -12.52 9.68 -22.94
CA GLN A 106 -11.15 9.80 -23.45
C GLN A 106 -10.21 8.80 -22.77
N PRO A 107 -9.19 8.29 -23.51
CA PRO A 107 -8.15 7.43 -22.96
C PRO A 107 -7.50 8.00 -21.71
N ILE A 108 -7.18 7.12 -20.77
CA ILE A 108 -6.54 7.47 -19.49
C ILE A 108 -5.14 6.85 -19.33
N LEU A 109 -4.35 7.46 -18.47
CA LEU A 109 -3.13 6.93 -17.87
C LEU A 109 -3.13 7.26 -16.37
N MET A 110 -2.49 6.43 -15.55
CA MET A 110 -2.35 6.70 -14.12
C MET A 110 -0.91 6.76 -13.67
N ARG A 111 -0.63 7.64 -12.72
CA ARG A 111 0.66 7.73 -12.03
C ARG A 111 0.43 7.69 -10.54
N ILE A 112 1.20 6.89 -9.82
CA ILE A 112 1.07 6.71 -8.38
C ILE A 112 2.39 7.13 -7.73
N PHE A 113 2.31 7.92 -6.68
CA PHE A 113 3.44 8.43 -5.94
C PHE A 113 3.32 8.04 -4.47
N LYS A 114 4.09 7.03 -4.05
CA LYS A 114 3.96 6.44 -2.71
C LYS A 114 4.26 7.44 -1.60
N ARG A 115 5.35 8.19 -1.71
CA ARG A 115 5.75 9.17 -0.69
C ARG A 115 4.72 10.28 -0.52
N GLU A 116 4.14 10.74 -1.62
CA GLU A 116 3.13 11.80 -1.65
C GLU A 116 1.73 11.30 -1.30
N PHE A 117 1.48 9.98 -1.29
CA PHE A 117 0.15 9.38 -1.13
C PHE A 117 -0.83 9.86 -2.20
N GLU A 118 -0.39 9.90 -3.46
CA GLU A 118 -1.18 10.45 -4.56
C GLU A 118 -1.30 9.46 -5.71
N LEU A 119 -2.49 9.38 -6.29
CA LEU A 119 -2.76 8.75 -7.58
C LEU A 119 -3.28 9.84 -8.53
N GLU A 120 -2.57 10.06 -9.63
CA GLU A 120 -2.99 10.96 -10.69
C GLU A 120 -3.70 10.20 -11.80
N VAL A 121 -4.76 10.80 -12.32
CA VAL A 121 -5.37 10.41 -13.59
C VAL A 121 -5.03 11.47 -14.63
N TRP A 122 -4.50 11.00 -15.75
CA TRP A 122 -4.16 11.78 -16.92
C TRP A 122 -5.10 11.38 -18.06
N LYS A 123 -5.58 12.34 -18.83
CA LYS A 123 -6.53 12.12 -19.94
C LYS A 123 -5.93 12.59 -21.26
N ALA A 124 -6.19 11.83 -22.30
CA ALA A 124 -5.74 12.16 -23.63
C ALA A 124 -6.56 13.28 -24.26
N ARG A 125 -5.88 14.31 -24.76
CA ARG A 125 -6.44 15.44 -25.52
C ARG A 125 -5.37 15.96 -26.48
N ASP A 126 -5.75 16.37 -27.69
CA ASP A 126 -4.83 16.98 -28.66
C ASP A 126 -3.57 16.14 -28.97
N GLY A 127 -3.72 14.81 -28.98
CA GLY A 127 -2.63 13.88 -29.23
C GLY A 127 -1.62 13.71 -28.08
N ARG A 128 -1.87 14.28 -26.89
CA ARG A 128 -1.04 14.10 -25.68
C ARG A 128 -1.89 13.81 -24.44
N TYR A 129 -1.26 13.31 -23.38
CA TYR A 129 -1.89 13.16 -22.07
C TYR A 129 -1.67 14.40 -21.24
N HIS A 130 -2.76 14.93 -20.68
CA HIS A 130 -2.77 16.06 -19.78
C HIS A 130 -3.26 15.61 -18.41
N HIS A 131 -2.72 16.23 -17.37
CA HIS A 131 -3.15 15.98 -16.01
C HIS A 131 -4.63 16.38 -15.89
N PHE A 132 -5.45 15.48 -15.37
CA PHE A 132 -6.87 15.76 -15.13
C PHE A 132 -7.12 15.96 -13.62
N ALA A 133 -6.70 15.01 -12.80
CA ALA A 133 -6.98 15.03 -11.38
C ALA A 133 -5.94 14.26 -10.57
N THR A 134 -5.73 14.70 -9.33
CA THR A 134 -4.96 13.99 -8.31
C THR A 134 -5.90 13.52 -7.21
N TYR A 135 -5.77 12.26 -6.81
CA TYR A 135 -6.57 11.63 -5.78
C TYR A 135 -5.68 11.19 -4.61
N PRO A 136 -6.05 11.51 -3.36
CA PRO A 136 -5.31 11.04 -2.20
C PRO A 136 -5.50 9.53 -2.01
N ILE A 137 -4.40 8.83 -1.79
CA ILE A 137 -4.36 7.41 -1.42
C ILE A 137 -4.55 7.34 0.10
N CYS A 138 -5.55 6.59 0.57
CA CYS A 138 -5.74 6.42 2.01
C CYS A 138 -4.60 5.61 2.62
N ARG A 139 -4.23 4.50 1.98
CA ARG A 139 -3.17 3.63 2.48
C ARG A 139 -2.49 2.80 1.40
N TRP A 140 -1.19 2.63 1.56
CA TRP A 140 -0.39 1.57 0.93
C TRP A 140 0.51 0.92 1.98
N ALA A 141 1.02 -0.29 1.74
CA ALA A 141 1.76 -1.08 2.73
C ALA A 141 3.28 -1.03 2.51
N GLY A 142 4.07 -1.25 3.57
CA GLY A 142 5.54 -1.30 3.49
C GLY A 142 6.22 0.05 3.58
N ARG A 143 7.31 0.23 2.85
CA ARG A 143 8.15 1.43 2.76
C ARG A 143 8.40 1.80 1.30
N LEU A 144 9.14 2.86 1.03
CA LEU A 144 9.59 3.12 -0.34
C LEU A 144 10.48 1.97 -0.81
N GLY A 145 10.27 1.54 -2.05
CA GLY A 145 10.84 0.36 -2.66
C GLY A 145 9.81 -0.58 -3.28
N PRO A 146 10.25 -1.51 -4.14
CA PRO A 146 9.38 -2.44 -4.83
C PRO A 146 8.89 -3.57 -3.91
N LYS A 147 7.85 -4.28 -4.34
CA LYS A 147 7.50 -5.59 -3.77
C LYS A 147 8.49 -6.63 -4.28
N LEU A 148 8.92 -7.56 -3.43
CA LEU A 148 9.90 -8.59 -3.78
C LEU A 148 9.32 -10.01 -3.66
N ALA A 149 8.49 -10.28 -2.65
CA ALA A 149 8.00 -11.64 -2.40
C ALA A 149 6.56 -11.68 -1.88
N GLU A 150 5.86 -12.80 -2.08
CA GLU A 150 4.56 -13.04 -1.46
C GLU A 150 4.64 -12.87 0.07
N GLY A 151 3.65 -12.21 0.67
CA GLY A 151 3.64 -11.95 2.12
C GLY A 151 4.61 -10.88 2.66
N ASP A 152 5.45 -10.24 1.85
CA ASP A 152 6.39 -9.18 2.30
C ASP A 152 5.74 -7.86 2.76
N LYS A 153 4.40 -7.78 2.70
CA LYS A 153 3.58 -6.62 3.06
C LYS A 153 3.99 -5.33 2.34
N GLN A 154 4.43 -5.44 1.09
CA GLN A 154 4.96 -4.33 0.33
C GLN A 154 4.11 -4.05 -0.93
N THR A 155 3.87 -2.75 -1.20
CA THR A 155 3.13 -2.27 -2.37
C THR A 155 4.09 -1.92 -3.53
N PRO A 156 3.84 -2.39 -4.75
CA PRO A 156 4.87 -2.54 -5.77
C PRO A 156 5.30 -1.18 -6.35
N GLU A 157 6.42 -1.15 -7.07
CA GLU A 157 6.89 0.01 -7.83
C GLU A 157 7.27 -0.47 -9.22
N GLY A 158 6.98 0.33 -10.26
CA GLY A 158 7.24 -0.04 -11.65
C GLY A 158 6.15 0.39 -12.62
N PHE A 159 6.21 -0.15 -13.83
CA PHE A 159 5.25 0.12 -14.90
C PHE A 159 4.32 -1.06 -15.08
N TYR A 160 3.02 -0.80 -15.20
CA TYR A 160 1.97 -1.81 -15.32
C TYR A 160 1.01 -1.45 -16.44
N ALA A 161 0.30 -2.44 -16.96
CA ALA A 161 -0.73 -2.26 -17.96
C ALA A 161 -2.01 -2.92 -17.48
N VAL A 162 -3.09 -2.14 -17.42
CA VAL A 162 -4.39 -2.58 -16.91
C VAL A 162 -5.41 -2.57 -18.04
N GLY A 163 -6.02 -3.72 -18.31
CA GLY A 163 -7.11 -3.87 -19.27
C GLY A 163 -8.40 -4.40 -18.64
N LYS A 164 -9.41 -4.62 -19.48
CA LYS A 164 -10.77 -5.05 -19.06
C LYS A 164 -10.77 -6.28 -18.13
N SER A 165 -9.93 -7.27 -18.39
CA SER A 165 -9.88 -8.51 -17.60
C SER A 165 -9.33 -8.33 -16.17
N GLN A 166 -8.74 -7.17 -15.87
CA GLN A 166 -8.22 -6.84 -14.54
C GLN A 166 -9.22 -6.05 -13.71
N LEU A 167 -10.36 -5.67 -14.27
CA LEU A 167 -11.44 -4.98 -13.57
C LEU A 167 -12.23 -5.99 -12.71
N ASN A 168 -12.43 -5.65 -11.45
CA ASN A 168 -13.22 -6.42 -10.49
C ASN A 168 -14.29 -5.53 -9.82
N PRO A 169 -15.50 -5.42 -10.41
CA PRO A 169 -16.59 -4.64 -9.84
C PRO A 169 -17.13 -5.23 -8.52
N ALA A 170 -17.17 -6.56 -8.41
CA ALA A 170 -17.66 -7.29 -7.24
C ALA A 170 -16.57 -7.51 -6.18
N SER A 171 -15.67 -6.52 -6.01
CA SER A 171 -14.58 -6.62 -5.06
C SER A 171 -15.06 -6.61 -3.63
N ARG A 172 -14.42 -7.42 -2.78
CA ARG A 172 -14.61 -7.40 -1.32
C ARG A 172 -14.19 -6.08 -0.65
N TRP A 173 -13.48 -5.21 -1.38
CA TRP A 173 -12.98 -3.91 -0.91
C TRP A 173 -13.64 -2.72 -1.62
N HIS A 174 -14.87 -2.88 -2.12
CA HIS A 174 -15.62 -1.86 -2.88
C HIS A 174 -14.92 -1.40 -4.17
N ARG A 175 -15.19 -2.11 -5.28
CA ARG A 175 -14.56 -1.95 -6.60
C ARG A 175 -13.03 -2.05 -6.58
N SER A 176 -12.45 -2.68 -7.60
CA SER A 176 -10.99 -2.75 -7.68
C SER A 176 -10.51 -3.11 -9.06
N PHE A 177 -9.29 -2.70 -9.40
CA PHE A 177 -8.59 -3.26 -10.55
C PHE A 177 -7.20 -3.74 -10.16
N ASN A 178 -6.79 -4.87 -10.74
CA ASN A 178 -5.49 -5.48 -10.50
C ASN A 178 -4.42 -4.87 -11.41
N LEU A 179 -3.29 -4.44 -10.83
CA LEU A 179 -2.16 -3.88 -11.57
C LEU A 179 -1.48 -4.91 -12.48
N GLY A 180 -1.63 -6.21 -12.22
CA GLY A 180 -0.96 -7.27 -12.96
C GLY A 180 0.47 -7.52 -12.49
N PHE A 181 0.76 -7.23 -11.21
CA PHE A 181 1.98 -7.69 -10.55
C PHE A 181 1.94 -9.22 -10.34
N PRO A 182 3.06 -9.94 -10.53
CA PRO A 182 4.33 -9.45 -11.06
C PRO A 182 4.25 -9.19 -12.56
N ASN A 183 4.84 -8.09 -13.05
CA ASN A 183 4.99 -7.83 -14.49
C ASN A 183 6.21 -8.59 -15.08
N LEU A 184 6.60 -8.34 -16.34
CA LEU A 184 7.80 -8.98 -16.91
C LEU A 184 9.11 -8.62 -16.20
N PHE A 185 9.27 -7.38 -15.76
CA PHE A 185 10.45 -6.93 -15.02
C PHE A 185 10.51 -7.63 -13.67
N ASP A 186 9.38 -7.73 -12.99
CA ASP A 186 9.29 -8.38 -11.69
C ASP A 186 9.64 -9.87 -11.79
N ARG A 187 9.06 -10.57 -12.77
CA ARG A 187 9.38 -11.98 -13.04
C ARG A 187 10.85 -12.19 -13.41
N ALA A 188 11.45 -11.30 -14.19
CA ALA A 188 12.87 -11.37 -14.54
C ALA A 188 13.80 -11.23 -13.32
N HIS A 189 13.33 -10.69 -12.21
CA HIS A 189 14.05 -10.60 -10.94
C HIS A 189 13.57 -11.64 -9.91
N GLY A 190 12.82 -12.66 -10.32
CA GLY A 190 12.32 -13.69 -9.42
C GLY A 190 11.31 -13.19 -8.38
N ARG A 191 10.70 -12.02 -8.60
CA ARG A 191 9.74 -11.47 -7.63
C ARG A 191 8.44 -12.24 -7.66
N THR A 192 7.90 -12.52 -6.47
CA THR A 192 6.67 -13.29 -6.30
C THR A 192 5.59 -12.47 -5.61
N GLY A 193 4.33 -12.88 -5.79
CA GLY A 193 3.17 -12.20 -5.25
C GLY A 193 1.99 -12.24 -6.19
N SER A 194 0.83 -11.80 -5.72
CA SER A 194 -0.36 -11.68 -6.55
C SER A 194 -1.33 -10.60 -6.02
N PHE A 195 -2.35 -10.27 -6.82
CA PHE A 195 -3.50 -9.43 -6.44
C PHE A 195 -3.16 -8.04 -5.88
N LEU A 196 -2.19 -7.34 -6.48
CA LEU A 196 -1.93 -5.97 -6.10
C LEU A 196 -2.88 -5.03 -6.84
N MET A 197 -3.83 -4.50 -6.09
CA MET A 197 -4.96 -3.78 -6.62
C MET A 197 -4.89 -2.29 -6.28
N VAL A 198 -5.64 -1.50 -7.05
CA VAL A 198 -6.17 -0.22 -6.60
C VAL A 198 -7.64 -0.45 -6.25
N HIS A 199 -8.07 -0.10 -5.04
CA HIS A 199 -9.40 -0.46 -4.51
C HIS A 199 -9.92 0.53 -3.46
N GLY A 200 -11.19 0.40 -3.07
CA GLY A 200 -11.85 1.21 -2.02
C GLY A 200 -11.48 0.85 -0.57
N GLY A 201 -12.13 1.48 0.40
CA GLY A 201 -11.90 1.30 1.82
C GLY A 201 -10.68 2.08 2.32
N CYS A 202 -9.98 1.60 3.35
CA CYS A 202 -8.66 2.17 3.76
C CYS A 202 -7.72 1.09 4.34
N GLY A 203 -8.09 -0.18 4.18
CA GLY A 203 -7.29 -1.34 4.57
C GLY A 203 -6.34 -1.73 3.45
N SER A 204 -5.06 -1.99 3.74
CA SER A 204 -4.15 -2.56 2.74
C SER A 204 -3.04 -3.36 3.41
N VAL A 205 -2.75 -4.53 2.84
CA VAL A 205 -1.59 -5.39 3.17
C VAL A 205 -0.57 -5.41 2.01
N GLY A 206 -0.84 -4.70 0.91
CA GLY A 206 0.01 -4.70 -0.30
C GLY A 206 -0.57 -3.93 -1.50
N CYS A 207 -1.82 -3.48 -1.42
CA CYS A 207 -2.53 -2.72 -2.44
C CYS A 207 -2.41 -1.20 -2.25
N TYR A 208 -2.91 -0.44 -3.21
CA TYR A 208 -3.22 0.98 -3.05
C TYR A 208 -4.69 1.13 -2.68
N ALA A 209 -4.96 1.34 -1.39
CA ALA A 209 -6.30 1.63 -0.90
C ALA A 209 -6.60 3.13 -1.07
N MET A 210 -7.61 3.42 -1.86
CA MET A 210 -8.21 4.75 -2.03
C MET A 210 -9.19 4.98 -0.88
N THR A 211 -10.29 5.71 -1.08
CA THR A 211 -11.54 5.60 -0.30
C THR A 211 -12.65 5.11 -1.24
N ASP A 212 -13.81 4.73 -0.70
CA ASP A 212 -14.93 4.24 -1.52
C ASP A 212 -15.39 5.29 -2.55
N ASP A 213 -15.60 6.53 -2.12
CA ASP A 213 -16.01 7.62 -3.03
C ASP A 213 -14.95 7.90 -4.10
N VAL A 214 -13.66 7.89 -3.71
CA VAL A 214 -12.55 8.16 -4.63
C VAL A 214 -12.42 7.04 -5.65
N ILE A 215 -12.48 5.77 -5.23
CA ILE A 215 -12.40 4.66 -6.18
C ILE A 215 -13.63 4.62 -7.09
N ASP A 216 -14.80 5.06 -6.64
CA ASP A 216 -16.00 5.12 -7.48
C ASP A 216 -15.84 6.07 -8.66
N GLU A 217 -15.25 7.24 -8.43
CA GLU A 217 -14.96 8.18 -9.51
C GLU A 217 -13.84 7.68 -10.44
N ILE A 218 -12.74 7.16 -9.88
CA ILE A 218 -11.66 6.53 -10.65
C ILE A 218 -12.23 5.38 -11.49
N TRP A 219 -13.12 4.57 -10.94
CA TRP A 219 -13.78 3.47 -11.62
C TRP A 219 -14.65 3.96 -12.77
N ARG A 220 -15.41 5.05 -12.61
CA ARG A 220 -16.18 5.68 -13.68
C ARG A 220 -15.28 6.12 -14.83
N LEU A 221 -14.13 6.74 -14.54
CA LEU A 221 -13.13 7.13 -15.55
C LEU A 221 -12.53 5.92 -16.28
N VAL A 222 -12.12 4.90 -15.53
CA VAL A 222 -11.54 3.65 -16.07
C VAL A 222 -12.53 2.92 -16.98
N THR A 223 -13.75 2.72 -16.49
CA THR A 223 -14.77 1.95 -17.22
C THR A 223 -15.28 2.70 -18.44
N ALA A 224 -15.38 4.03 -18.40
CA ALA A 224 -15.73 4.84 -19.56
C ALA A 224 -14.65 4.75 -20.65
N ALA A 225 -13.37 4.91 -20.30
CA ALA A 225 -12.28 4.84 -21.28
C ALA A 225 -12.14 3.43 -21.89
N ILE A 226 -12.19 2.37 -21.07
CA ILE A 226 -12.15 0.98 -21.56
C ILE A 226 -13.40 0.65 -22.39
N GLY A 227 -14.59 1.10 -21.95
CA GLY A 227 -15.84 0.94 -22.67
C GLY A 227 -15.85 1.64 -24.03
N ASN A 228 -15.08 2.72 -24.17
CA ASN A 228 -14.89 3.47 -25.40
C ASN A 228 -13.70 2.98 -26.26
N GLY A 229 -13.23 1.75 -26.02
CA GLY A 229 -12.26 1.09 -26.88
C GLY A 229 -10.79 1.18 -26.43
N GLN A 230 -10.49 1.84 -25.31
CA GLN A 230 -9.14 1.75 -24.74
C GLN A 230 -8.88 0.32 -24.23
N LYS A 231 -8.00 -0.43 -24.91
CA LYS A 231 -7.71 -1.83 -24.59
C LYS A 231 -6.97 -1.99 -23.27
N ARG A 232 -6.00 -1.12 -23.03
CA ARG A 232 -5.20 -1.05 -21.79
C ARG A 232 -4.76 0.38 -21.51
N PHE A 233 -4.72 0.76 -20.24
CA PHE A 233 -4.07 1.97 -19.75
C PHE A 233 -2.80 1.62 -18.97
N GLN A 234 -1.80 2.51 -18.99
CA GLN A 234 -0.59 2.33 -18.19
C GLN A 234 -0.83 2.85 -16.77
N VAL A 235 -0.32 2.12 -15.78
CA VAL A 235 -0.17 2.59 -14.40
C VAL A 235 1.32 2.66 -14.10
N GLN A 236 1.81 3.84 -13.74
CA GLN A 236 3.20 4.08 -13.38
C GLN A 236 3.30 4.28 -11.87
N ALA A 237 3.81 3.30 -11.15
CA ALA A 237 3.93 3.34 -9.70
C ALA A 237 5.36 3.72 -9.28
N PHE A 238 5.51 4.89 -8.68
CA PHE A 238 6.79 5.48 -8.30
C PHE A 238 6.95 5.56 -6.78
N PRO A 239 8.21 5.50 -6.28
CA PRO A 239 8.49 5.72 -4.86
C PRO A 239 8.11 7.14 -4.43
N PHE A 240 8.33 8.12 -5.30
CA PHE A 240 8.14 9.54 -5.08
C PHE A 240 8.03 10.27 -6.42
N ARG A 241 7.69 11.56 -6.40
CA ARG A 241 7.79 12.44 -7.58
C ARG A 241 9.20 12.36 -8.18
N MET A 242 9.35 11.87 -9.41
CA MET A 242 10.65 11.52 -10.04
C MET A 242 11.50 12.74 -10.49
N THR A 243 11.53 13.80 -9.69
CA THR A 243 12.39 14.97 -9.91
C THR A 243 13.87 14.62 -9.69
N GLN A 244 14.76 15.39 -10.30
CA GLN A 244 16.20 15.19 -10.14
C GLN A 244 16.64 15.34 -8.68
N GLU A 245 16.08 16.33 -7.98
CA GLU A 245 16.33 16.58 -6.55
C GLU A 245 15.94 15.38 -5.68
N ASN A 246 14.73 14.84 -5.86
CA ASN A 246 14.25 13.71 -5.09
C ASN A 246 15.09 12.46 -5.31
N LEU A 247 15.53 12.22 -6.55
CA LEU A 247 16.41 11.10 -6.86
C LEU A 247 17.81 11.30 -6.26
N ALA A 248 18.38 12.51 -6.37
CA ALA A 248 19.71 12.83 -5.84
C ALA A 248 19.78 12.66 -4.31
N ALA A 249 18.70 13.01 -3.59
CA ALA A 249 18.56 12.78 -2.16
C ALA A 249 18.61 11.29 -1.75
N LYS A 250 18.52 10.37 -2.72
CA LYS A 250 18.58 8.92 -2.55
C LYS A 250 19.84 8.28 -3.13
N SER A 251 20.87 9.06 -3.47
CA SER A 251 22.08 8.57 -4.14
C SER A 251 22.82 7.44 -3.40
N GLY A 252 22.74 7.39 -2.07
CA GLY A 252 23.31 6.32 -1.24
C GLY A 252 22.39 5.14 -0.95
N ASP A 253 21.14 5.14 -1.44
CA ASP A 253 20.17 4.08 -1.17
C ASP A 253 20.46 2.84 -2.05
N PRO A 254 20.38 1.61 -1.52
CA PRO A 254 20.52 0.38 -2.33
C PRO A 254 19.56 0.30 -3.52
N LEU A 255 18.41 0.97 -3.45
CA LEU A 255 17.41 1.02 -4.52
C LEU A 255 17.66 2.15 -5.53
N TYR A 256 18.70 2.95 -5.37
CA TYR A 256 19.00 4.10 -6.24
C TYR A 256 19.05 3.71 -7.72
N ALA A 257 19.72 2.61 -8.05
CA ALA A 257 19.83 2.14 -9.44
C ALA A 257 18.46 1.80 -10.04
N PHE A 258 17.58 1.16 -9.24
CA PHE A 258 16.21 0.85 -9.64
C PHE A 258 15.38 2.13 -9.82
N TRP A 259 15.43 3.07 -8.88
CA TRP A 259 14.71 4.34 -8.98
C TRP A 259 15.21 5.21 -10.14
N ARG A 260 16.52 5.22 -10.41
CA ARG A 260 17.08 5.86 -11.60
C ARG A 260 16.54 5.25 -12.89
N SER A 261 16.37 3.93 -12.94
CA SER A 261 15.73 3.27 -14.08
C SER A 261 14.27 3.71 -14.25
N LEU A 262 13.49 3.79 -13.15
CA LEU A 262 12.12 4.31 -13.21
C LEU A 262 12.06 5.76 -13.72
N LYS A 263 13.04 6.59 -13.33
CA LYS A 263 13.13 7.99 -13.75
C LYS A 263 13.24 8.12 -15.26
N SER A 264 14.00 7.25 -15.94
CA SER A 264 14.12 7.29 -17.40
C SER A 264 12.77 7.16 -18.12
N GLY A 265 11.87 6.31 -17.61
CA GLY A 265 10.51 6.18 -18.15
C GLY A 265 9.62 7.36 -17.78
N ALA A 266 9.74 7.87 -16.55
CA ALA A 266 9.02 9.06 -16.11
C ALA A 266 9.38 10.29 -16.96
N ASP A 267 10.68 10.57 -17.14
CA ASP A 267 11.18 11.69 -17.92
C ASP A 267 10.72 11.63 -19.38
N LEU A 268 10.66 10.43 -19.96
CA LEU A 268 10.16 10.25 -21.32
C LEU A 268 8.68 10.59 -21.44
N PHE A 269 7.87 10.26 -20.42
CA PHE A 269 6.47 10.69 -20.37
C PHE A 269 6.36 12.21 -20.24
N GLU A 270 7.12 12.84 -19.32
CA GLU A 270 7.09 14.30 -19.12
C GLU A 270 7.48 15.06 -20.41
N GLN A 271 8.49 14.56 -21.14
CA GLN A 271 8.96 15.20 -22.38
C GLN A 271 7.97 15.06 -23.54
N THR A 272 7.32 13.90 -23.66
CA THR A 272 6.51 13.57 -24.85
C THR A 272 5.02 13.79 -24.63
N GLY A 273 4.55 13.78 -23.39
CA GLY A 273 3.13 13.68 -23.06
C GLY A 273 2.51 12.34 -23.49
N LEU A 274 3.32 11.33 -23.79
CA LEU A 274 2.87 10.03 -24.28
C LEU A 274 3.35 8.90 -23.37
N PRO A 275 2.52 7.88 -23.10
CA PRO A 275 2.95 6.72 -22.33
C PRO A 275 4.15 6.05 -23.01
N PRO A 276 5.28 5.86 -22.32
CA PRO A 276 6.44 5.20 -22.90
C PRO A 276 6.10 3.74 -23.21
N ARG A 277 6.64 3.23 -24.32
CA ARG A 277 6.63 1.79 -24.59
C ARG A 277 7.70 1.13 -23.72
N VAL A 278 7.27 0.23 -22.85
CA VAL A 278 8.14 -0.39 -21.84
C VAL A 278 8.60 -1.76 -22.33
N ARG A 279 9.91 -1.99 -22.31
CA ARG A 279 10.52 -3.29 -22.56
C ARG A 279 11.38 -3.73 -21.37
N VAL A 280 11.62 -5.04 -21.31
CA VAL A 280 12.56 -5.65 -20.35
C VAL A 280 13.63 -6.40 -21.10
N CYS A 281 14.89 -6.03 -20.88
CA CYS A 281 16.03 -6.47 -21.67
C CYS A 281 17.17 -6.84 -20.72
N LYS A 282 17.54 -8.12 -20.66
CA LYS A 282 18.52 -8.63 -19.70
C LYS A 282 18.19 -8.18 -18.25
N GLY A 283 16.91 -8.27 -17.89
CA GLY A 283 16.40 -7.81 -16.59
C GLY A 283 16.25 -6.29 -16.43
N GLN A 284 16.72 -5.45 -17.36
CA GLN A 284 16.63 -3.98 -17.21
C GLN A 284 15.41 -3.42 -17.93
N TYR A 285 14.81 -2.35 -17.39
CA TYR A 285 13.82 -1.59 -18.16
C TYR A 285 14.52 -0.88 -19.33
N VAL A 286 13.85 -0.90 -20.49
CA VAL A 286 14.19 -0.09 -21.67
C VAL A 286 12.93 0.64 -22.10
N PHE A 287 13.01 1.96 -22.18
CA PHE A 287 11.89 2.81 -22.56
C PHE A 287 12.09 3.33 -23.98
N LEU A 288 11.07 3.18 -24.82
CA LEU A 288 11.00 3.78 -26.14
C LEU A 288 9.89 4.83 -26.16
N PRO A 289 10.00 5.88 -27.00
CA PRO A 289 8.93 6.85 -27.14
C PRO A 289 7.59 6.18 -27.43
N GLY A 290 6.53 6.72 -26.82
CA GLY A 290 5.16 6.38 -27.15
C GLY A 290 4.88 6.69 -28.62
N ARG A 291 3.92 5.98 -29.21
CA ARG A 291 3.42 6.27 -30.57
C ARG A 291 1.91 6.48 -30.45
N ASN A 292 1.39 7.51 -31.12
CA ASN A 292 -0.01 7.89 -31.35
C ASN A 292 -1.05 7.38 -30.32
N ILE A 293 -1.79 8.32 -29.72
CA ILE A 293 -2.86 8.02 -28.75
C ILE A 293 -3.97 7.13 -29.35
N ASP A 294 -4.21 7.24 -30.66
CA ASP A 294 -5.33 6.63 -31.37
C ASP A 294 -5.28 5.10 -31.47
N ALA A 295 -4.16 4.47 -31.09
CA ALA A 295 -4.10 3.02 -30.98
C ALA A 295 -4.76 2.45 -29.71
N GLY A 296 -5.18 3.31 -28.75
CA GLY A 296 -5.96 2.92 -27.56
C GLY A 296 -5.33 1.83 -26.70
N ALA A 297 -4.06 1.49 -26.92
CA ALA A 297 -3.39 0.37 -26.31
C ALA A 297 -1.96 0.77 -26.01
N VAL A 298 -1.69 1.02 -24.73
CA VAL A 298 -0.33 0.83 -24.25
C VAL A 298 -0.02 -0.65 -24.47
N PRO A 299 0.99 -1.00 -25.28
CA PRO A 299 1.32 -2.40 -25.49
C PRO A 299 1.67 -3.03 -24.13
N ALA A 300 1.36 -4.30 -23.98
CA ALA A 300 1.87 -5.05 -22.83
C ALA A 300 3.41 -4.90 -22.79
N ILE A 301 3.98 -4.88 -21.59
CA ILE A 301 5.43 -4.90 -21.43
C ILE A 301 5.98 -6.08 -22.23
N ALA A 302 7.03 -5.85 -23.02
CA ALA A 302 7.61 -6.85 -23.92
C ALA A 302 9.09 -7.08 -23.65
N THR A 303 9.66 -8.21 -24.08
CA THR A 303 11.11 -8.45 -24.00
C THR A 303 11.85 -7.78 -25.17
N CYS A 304 13.15 -7.51 -25.01
CA CYS A 304 14.01 -7.23 -26.17
C CYS A 304 14.09 -8.47 -27.09
N GLY A 305 13.78 -8.31 -28.37
CA GLY A 305 13.77 -9.40 -29.35
C GLY A 305 12.43 -10.13 -29.52
N GLY A 306 11.45 -9.93 -28.63
CA GLY A 306 10.08 -10.38 -28.86
C GLY A 306 9.45 -9.57 -29.98
N SER A 307 9.29 -10.16 -31.16
CA SER A 307 8.49 -9.62 -32.25
C SER A 307 7.02 -9.58 -31.83
N ASN A 308 6.55 -8.41 -31.40
CA ASN A 308 5.13 -8.11 -31.61
C ASN A 308 4.98 -7.93 -33.12
N ALA A 309 4.49 -8.97 -33.79
CA ALA A 309 4.09 -8.94 -35.19
C ALA A 309 3.04 -7.84 -35.40
N ARG A 310 3.51 -6.60 -35.64
CA ARG A 310 2.78 -5.43 -36.15
C ARG A 310 3.66 -4.17 -36.25
N ASP A 311 4.98 -4.31 -36.37
CA ASP A 311 5.90 -3.16 -36.56
C ASP A 311 6.35 -3.00 -38.03
N SER A 312 5.52 -3.44 -38.97
CA SER A 312 5.73 -3.24 -40.41
C SER A 312 4.56 -2.45 -41.02
N GLY A 313 4.83 -1.19 -41.34
CA GLY A 313 4.24 -0.53 -42.51
C GLY A 313 3.01 0.36 -42.28
N ARG A 314 3.24 1.68 -42.26
CA ARG A 314 2.70 2.62 -43.26
C ARG A 314 3.36 3.98 -43.08
N ASP A 315 4.53 4.12 -43.71
CA ASP A 315 4.84 5.34 -44.44
C ASP A 315 4.61 4.98 -45.91
N SER A 316 3.51 5.49 -46.46
CA SER A 316 3.19 5.60 -47.89
C SER A 316 2.17 6.71 -48.02
#